data_AF-A0A3D0HD39-F1
#
_entry.id   AF-A0A3D0HD39-F1
#
_cell.length_a   1.000
_cell.length_b   1.000
_cell.length_c   1.000
_cell.angle_alpha   90.00
_cell.angle_beta   90.00
_cell.angle_gamma   90.00
#
_symmetry.space_group_name_H-M   'P 1'
#
loop_
_entity.id
_entity.type
_entity.pdbx_description
1 polymer ?
#
loop_
_entity_poly.entity_id
_entity_poly.type
_entity_poly.pdbx_seq_one_letter_code
_entity_poly.pdbx_strand_id
1 'polypeptide(L)'
;MLHIGIVGGDHVDVALELKAALLALDSSVTVSIDEGDMRHDADDPRTAFADKQINQFNAVLRLAAAGAQVVAFSCGCPHKFFDVLQREVSVRLVDSVDDQLGRLPVEEYAKRILAADPTPPAKPFKVGLIGGLGPAATVDLYDKIVRATPAANDQEHFKLVVEQNPQTPDRTKCLLEGGEDPTLALYNSAVRLQADGCDALIVPCNTAHAFVPFLQRHLKVPFINMQQVTMDEIQAKYGKSAKVGLLATSGTVKTGIYSVKSLAMGIPMVAPDQPHQELVMRAIYGPKGAKAGFTDGQCREDLLSAAEYLVEKHGCNVLILGCTELPLILDEGDMEIAGRTVFVIDPTSALARKVVKCAEESFARSGVR
;
A
#
# COMPACT_ATOMS: atom_id res chain seq x y z
N MET A 1 -0.20 11.34 31.43
CA MET A 1 -0.70 12.73 31.39
C MET A 1 -1.38 12.89 30.06
N LEU A 2 -2.70 13.11 30.06
CA LEU A 2 -3.49 13.27 28.85
C LEU A 2 -3.21 14.66 28.27
N HIS A 3 -2.92 14.75 26.97
CA HIS A 3 -2.79 16.03 26.26
C HIS A 3 -4.05 16.31 25.46
N ILE A 4 -4.72 17.40 25.80
CA ILE A 4 -5.94 17.88 25.17
C ILE A 4 -5.60 19.12 24.32
N GLY A 5 -6.00 19.09 23.05
CA GLY A 5 -6.00 20.25 22.17
C GLY A 5 -7.39 20.89 22.09
N ILE A 6 -7.45 22.22 22.02
CA ILE A 6 -8.69 22.95 21.74
C ILE A 6 -8.48 23.78 20.49
N VAL A 7 -9.28 23.55 19.46
CA VAL A 7 -9.34 24.45 18.31
C VAL A 7 -10.08 25.71 18.75
N GLY A 8 -9.35 26.82 18.89
CA GLY A 8 -9.86 28.11 19.33
C GLY A 8 -10.44 28.94 18.19
N GLY A 9 -9.67 29.11 17.09
CA GLY A 9 -10.06 29.90 15.93
C GLY A 9 -10.61 31.27 16.30
N ASP A 10 -11.75 31.67 15.72
CA ASP A 10 -12.41 32.96 16.02
C ASP A 10 -13.06 33.05 17.42
N HIS A 11 -12.99 31.99 18.23
CA HIS A 11 -13.63 31.88 19.53
C HIS A 11 -12.63 31.53 20.65
N VAL A 12 -11.49 32.22 20.67
CA VAL A 12 -10.42 32.03 21.68
C VAL A 12 -10.93 32.19 23.10
N ASP A 13 -11.81 33.16 23.37
CA ASP A 13 -12.39 33.37 24.71
C ASP A 13 -13.08 32.11 25.24
N VAL A 14 -13.86 31.43 24.40
CA VAL A 14 -14.53 30.17 24.77
C VAL A 14 -13.50 29.04 24.97
N ALA A 15 -12.44 29.01 24.18
CA ALA A 15 -11.35 28.04 24.35
C ALA A 15 -10.63 28.23 25.70
N LEU A 16 -10.43 29.48 26.13
CA LEU A 16 -9.84 29.81 27.43
C LEU A 16 -10.75 29.40 28.59
N GLU A 17 -12.06 29.67 28.49
CA GLU A 17 -13.05 29.19 29.47
C GLU A 17 -13.05 27.67 29.58
N LEU A 18 -13.04 26.97 28.44
CA LEU A 18 -13.00 25.51 28.39
C LEU A 18 -11.70 24.95 28.99
N LYS A 19 -10.55 25.59 28.69
CA LYS A 19 -9.27 25.23 29.29
C LYS A 19 -9.29 25.39 30.81
N ALA A 20 -9.85 26.49 31.32
CA ALA A 20 -9.98 26.69 32.76
C ALA A 20 -10.86 25.62 33.41
N ALA A 21 -11.99 25.27 32.78
CA ALA A 21 -12.87 24.20 33.26
C ALA A 21 -12.19 22.83 33.27
N LEU A 22 -11.44 22.47 32.22
CA LEU A 22 -10.68 21.22 32.16
C LEU A 22 -9.65 21.12 33.28
N LEU A 23 -8.86 22.17 33.50
CA LEU A 23 -7.81 22.19 34.53
C LEU A 23 -8.39 22.22 35.97
N ALA A 24 -9.59 22.78 36.13
CA ALA A 24 -10.31 22.74 37.41
C ALA A 24 -10.86 21.34 37.74
N LEU A 25 -11.30 20.59 36.72
CA LEU A 25 -11.80 19.23 36.88
C LEU A 25 -10.67 18.19 37.02
N ASP A 26 -9.59 18.34 36.26
CA ASP A 26 -8.42 17.49 36.33
C ASP A 26 -7.14 18.30 36.07
N SER A 27 -6.40 18.60 37.13
CA SER A 27 -5.16 19.36 37.06
C SER A 27 -3.97 18.56 36.50
N SER A 28 -4.15 17.26 36.25
CA SER A 28 -3.12 16.38 35.71
C SER A 28 -3.06 16.34 34.18
N VAL A 29 -3.98 17.01 33.47
CA VAL A 29 -3.97 17.10 32.00
C VAL A 29 -3.15 18.30 31.52
N THR A 30 -2.63 18.20 30.30
CA THR A 30 -2.04 19.32 29.57
C THR A 30 -3.04 19.84 28.55
N VAL A 31 -3.22 21.16 28.46
CA VAL A 31 -4.16 21.79 27.52
C VAL A 31 -3.46 22.81 26.62
N SER A 32 -3.50 22.56 25.30
CA SER A 32 -3.04 23.47 24.25
C SER A 32 -4.22 24.05 23.48
N ILE A 33 -4.11 25.30 23.05
CA ILE A 33 -5.12 25.98 22.23
C ILE A 33 -4.48 26.33 20.89
N ASP A 34 -5.18 26.05 19.80
CA ASP A 34 -4.82 26.57 18.47
C ASP A 34 -5.57 27.88 18.22
N GLU A 35 -4.82 28.98 18.18
CA GLU A 35 -5.30 30.34 17.96
C GLU A 35 -5.02 30.80 16.51
N GLY A 36 -4.84 29.85 15.58
CA GLY A 36 -4.47 30.17 14.21
C GLY A 36 -5.55 30.99 13.49
N ASP A 37 -5.11 31.95 12.68
CA ASP A 37 -6.00 32.78 11.86
C ASP A 37 -6.83 31.90 10.91
N MET A 38 -8.14 32.11 10.96
CA MET A 38 -9.09 31.42 10.11
C MET A 38 -9.36 32.27 8.86
N ARG A 39 -9.34 31.62 7.70
CA ARG A 39 -9.67 32.26 6.42
C ARG A 39 -11.18 32.56 6.30
N HIS A 40 -11.53 33.79 5.92
CA HIS A 40 -12.93 34.29 5.84
C HIS A 40 -13.24 35.15 4.59
N ASP A 41 -12.33 35.25 3.63
CA ASP A 41 -12.44 36.10 2.43
C ASP A 41 -13.21 35.44 1.27
N ALA A 42 -14.01 34.40 1.54
CA ALA A 42 -14.76 33.69 0.52
C ALA A 42 -15.94 34.51 -0.02
N ASP A 43 -16.01 34.65 -1.35
CA ASP A 43 -17.05 35.42 -2.04
C ASP A 43 -18.38 34.65 -2.20
N ASP A 44 -18.41 33.35 -1.90
CA ASP A 44 -19.58 32.51 -2.03
C ASP A 44 -19.75 31.50 -0.87
N PRO A 45 -21.00 31.06 -0.57
CA PRO A 45 -21.27 30.19 0.58
C PRO A 45 -20.60 28.80 0.51
N ARG A 46 -20.34 28.26 -0.69
CA ARG A 46 -19.73 26.94 -0.85
C ARG A 46 -18.25 27.02 -0.51
N THR A 47 -17.56 28.04 -1.00
CA THR A 47 -16.15 28.30 -0.66
C THR A 47 -16.01 28.61 0.82
N ALA A 48 -16.91 29.44 1.39
CA ALA A 48 -16.90 29.74 2.82
C ALA A 48 -17.07 28.47 3.70
N PHE A 49 -17.91 27.53 3.26
CA PHE A 49 -18.06 26.25 3.97
C PHE A 49 -16.82 25.37 3.85
N ALA A 50 -16.18 25.31 2.68
CA ALA A 50 -14.93 24.57 2.48
C ALA A 50 -13.77 25.16 3.29
N ASP A 51 -13.61 26.49 3.32
CA ASP A 51 -12.62 27.18 4.14
C ASP A 51 -12.80 26.80 5.61
N LYS A 52 -14.04 26.80 6.10
CA LYS A 52 -14.34 26.35 7.46
C LYS A 52 -13.91 24.91 7.73
N GLN A 53 -14.15 23.98 6.80
CA GLN A 53 -13.70 22.59 6.96
C GLN A 53 -12.18 22.48 7.00
N ILE A 54 -11.49 23.13 6.07
CA ILE A 54 -10.03 23.11 5.92
C ILE A 54 -9.35 23.77 7.12
N ASN A 55 -9.86 24.92 7.57
CA ASN A 55 -9.39 25.64 8.74
C ASN A 55 -9.41 24.78 10.00
N GLN A 56 -10.54 24.09 10.25
CA GLN A 56 -10.70 23.20 11.41
C GLN A 56 -9.79 21.97 11.29
N PHE A 57 -9.69 21.37 10.10
CA PHE A 57 -8.77 20.27 9.83
C PHE A 57 -7.30 20.64 10.10
N ASN A 58 -6.84 21.78 9.59
CA ASN A 58 -5.46 22.23 9.78
C ASN A 58 -5.15 22.51 11.26
N ALA A 59 -6.10 23.09 12.02
CA ALA A 59 -5.95 23.30 13.45
C ALA A 59 -5.83 21.97 14.22
N VAL A 60 -6.66 20.99 13.87
CA VAL A 60 -6.56 19.63 14.43
C VAL A 60 -5.19 19.02 14.13
N LEU A 61 -4.68 19.14 12.91
CA LEU A 61 -3.36 18.60 12.54
C LEU A 61 -2.22 19.25 13.34
N ARG A 62 -2.26 20.59 13.55
CA ARG A 62 -1.26 21.29 14.37
C ARG A 62 -1.29 20.80 15.83
N LEU A 63 -2.48 20.64 16.41
CA LEU A 63 -2.63 20.13 17.77
C LEU A 63 -2.17 18.66 17.90
N ALA A 64 -2.51 17.81 16.94
CA ALA A 64 -2.05 16.42 16.90
C ALA A 64 -0.52 16.34 16.78
N ALA A 65 0.09 17.16 15.92
CA ALA A 65 1.55 17.26 15.79
C ALA A 65 2.22 17.77 17.09
N ALA A 66 1.52 18.59 17.87
CA ALA A 66 1.96 19.04 19.19
C ALA A 66 1.78 17.98 20.30
N GLY A 67 1.22 16.80 20.00
CA GLY A 67 1.06 15.69 20.92
C GLY A 67 -0.35 15.52 21.50
N ALA A 68 -1.33 16.32 21.06
CA ALA A 68 -2.70 16.17 21.53
C ALA A 68 -3.25 14.77 21.19
N GLN A 69 -3.83 14.11 22.18
CA GLN A 69 -4.48 12.80 22.04
C GLN A 69 -5.99 12.92 21.87
N VAL A 70 -6.56 14.01 22.39
CA VAL A 70 -7.96 14.39 22.25
C VAL A 70 -8.01 15.84 21.79
N VAL A 71 -8.83 16.13 20.77
CA VAL A 71 -9.04 17.49 20.26
C VAL A 71 -10.52 17.87 20.38
N ALA A 72 -10.75 19.02 21.02
CA ALA A 72 -12.05 19.64 21.21
C ALA A 72 -12.16 20.93 20.39
N PHE A 73 -13.38 21.46 20.27
CA PHE A 73 -13.68 22.65 19.47
C PHE A 73 -14.36 23.71 20.32
N SER A 74 -13.86 24.94 20.26
CA SER A 74 -14.46 26.09 20.93
C SER A 74 -15.85 26.45 20.35
N CYS A 75 -16.13 26.08 19.10
CA CYS A 75 -17.38 26.34 18.39
C CYS A 75 -18.18 25.04 18.12
N GLY A 76 -19.51 25.15 17.99
CA GLY A 76 -20.37 24.07 17.44
C GLY A 76 -20.32 23.95 15.92
N CYS A 77 -19.29 24.56 15.33
CA CYS A 77 -19.21 24.86 13.93
C CYS A 77 -18.79 23.66 13.05
N PRO A 78 -18.01 22.68 13.55
CA PRO A 78 -17.72 21.42 12.87
C PRO A 78 -18.83 20.38 12.91
N HIS A 79 -19.83 20.54 13.79
CA HIS A 79 -20.87 19.53 14.03
C HIS A 79 -21.48 18.95 12.73
N LYS A 80 -21.77 19.82 11.75
CA LYS A 80 -22.33 19.43 10.42
C LYS A 80 -21.42 18.51 9.58
N PHE A 81 -20.13 18.44 9.88
CA PHE A 81 -19.13 17.65 9.16
C PHE A 81 -18.21 16.89 10.12
N PHE A 82 -18.61 16.71 11.38
CA PHE A 82 -17.77 16.16 12.43
C PHE A 82 -17.29 14.75 12.09
N ASP A 83 -18.18 13.89 11.61
CA ASP A 83 -17.83 12.52 11.22
C ASP A 83 -16.89 12.46 10.02
N VAL A 84 -16.98 13.43 9.11
CA VAL A 84 -16.06 13.53 7.97
C VAL A 84 -14.68 13.95 8.49
N LEU A 85 -14.63 14.95 9.37
CA LEU A 85 -13.39 15.41 9.98
C LEU A 85 -12.70 14.31 10.79
N GLN A 86 -13.44 13.56 11.60
CA GLN A 86 -12.92 12.45 12.40
C GLN A 86 -12.33 11.33 11.53
N ARG A 87 -12.87 11.08 10.33
CA ARG A 87 -12.34 10.08 9.39
C ARG A 87 -11.01 10.47 8.75
N GLU A 88 -10.71 11.75 8.68
CA GLU A 88 -9.49 12.27 8.04
C GLU A 88 -8.33 12.49 9.01
N VAL A 89 -8.54 12.31 10.33
CA VAL A 89 -7.50 12.55 11.36
C VAL A 89 -7.30 11.33 12.24
N SER A 90 -6.08 11.17 12.75
CA SER A 90 -5.68 10.07 13.65
C SER A 90 -5.85 10.38 15.13
N VAL A 91 -6.38 11.56 15.47
CA VAL A 91 -6.61 12.00 16.85
C VAL A 91 -8.10 11.88 17.20
N ARG A 92 -8.41 11.62 18.48
CA ARG A 92 -9.80 11.56 18.94
C ARG A 92 -10.40 12.97 18.94
N LEU A 93 -11.51 13.16 18.23
CA LEU A 93 -12.28 14.40 18.27
C LEU A 93 -13.42 14.29 19.28
N VAL A 94 -13.81 15.43 19.87
CA VAL A 94 -14.99 15.52 20.75
C VAL A 94 -15.85 16.69 20.31
N ASP A 95 -17.09 16.41 19.91
CA ASP A 95 -18.04 17.43 19.48
C ASP A 95 -18.57 18.25 20.68
N SER A 96 -18.66 19.56 20.50
CA SER A 96 -19.26 20.49 21.48
C SER A 96 -20.78 20.50 21.42
N VAL A 97 -21.35 19.84 20.41
CA VAL A 97 -22.80 19.69 20.22
C VAL A 97 -23.24 18.28 20.59
N ASP A 98 -24.41 18.20 21.20
CA ASP A 98 -25.21 17.00 21.38
C ASP A 98 -26.51 17.16 20.59
N ASP A 99 -26.91 16.14 19.82
CA ASP A 99 -28.07 16.22 18.93
C ASP A 99 -29.40 16.46 19.69
N GLN A 100 -29.46 16.12 20.97
CA GLN A 100 -30.64 16.29 21.81
C GLN A 100 -30.60 17.60 22.61
N LEU A 101 -29.41 18.02 23.05
CA LEU A 101 -29.23 19.16 23.96
C LEU A 101 -28.72 20.43 23.27
N GLY A 102 -28.30 20.35 22.01
CA GLY A 102 -27.63 21.42 21.30
C GLY A 102 -26.19 21.60 21.80
N ARG A 103 -25.69 22.84 21.83
CA ARG A 103 -24.34 23.12 22.30
C ARG A 103 -24.25 22.90 23.82
N LEU A 104 -23.34 22.03 24.25
CA LEU A 104 -23.17 21.68 25.66
C LEU A 104 -22.64 22.88 26.47
N PRO A 105 -23.10 23.07 27.72
CA PRO A 105 -22.47 23.97 28.67
C PRO A 105 -20.99 23.61 28.88
N VAL A 106 -20.14 24.61 29.12
CA VAL A 106 -18.67 24.44 29.23
C VAL A 106 -18.28 23.35 30.23
N GLU A 107 -18.92 23.31 31.40
CA GLU A 107 -18.63 22.30 32.43
C GLU A 107 -18.99 20.87 31.99
N GLU A 108 -20.10 20.70 31.29
CA GLU A 108 -20.53 19.40 30.78
C GLU A 108 -19.66 18.95 29.61
N TYR A 109 -19.30 19.89 28.73
CA TYR A 109 -18.39 19.62 27.64
C TYR A 109 -16.98 19.24 28.14
N ALA A 110 -16.46 19.92 29.16
CA ALA A 110 -15.18 19.58 29.78
C ALA A 110 -15.20 18.15 30.35
N LYS A 111 -16.28 17.74 31.03
CA LYS A 111 -16.46 16.35 31.49
C LYS A 111 -16.48 15.36 30.32
N ARG A 112 -17.19 15.69 29.23
CA ARG A 112 -17.23 14.85 28.02
C ARG A 112 -15.85 14.67 27.40
N ILE A 113 -15.04 15.72 27.35
CA ILE A 113 -13.66 15.68 26.83
C ILE A 113 -12.77 14.79 27.72
N LEU A 114 -12.84 14.96 29.04
CA LEU A 114 -12.05 14.15 29.98
C LEU A 114 -12.45 12.67 29.98
N ALA A 115 -13.71 12.37 29.67
CA ALA A 115 -14.21 11.00 29.55
C ALA A 115 -13.89 10.34 28.20
N ALA A 116 -13.37 11.09 27.22
CA ALA A 116 -13.09 10.55 25.89
C ALA A 116 -11.92 9.56 25.92
N ASP A 117 -12.06 8.44 25.21
CA ASP A 117 -10.97 7.48 25.03
C ASP A 117 -9.87 8.10 24.15
N PRO A 118 -8.65 8.32 24.68
CA PRO A 118 -7.55 8.93 23.93
C PRO A 118 -6.92 7.96 22.92
N THR A 119 -7.40 6.71 22.85
CA THR A 119 -6.94 5.76 21.84
C THR A 119 -7.27 6.29 20.44
N PRO A 120 -6.27 6.36 19.54
CA PRO A 120 -6.49 6.74 18.15
C PRO A 120 -7.63 5.93 17.51
N PRO A 121 -8.51 6.57 16.73
CA PRO A 121 -9.55 5.84 16.01
C PRO A 121 -8.93 4.81 15.06
N ALA A 122 -9.65 3.72 14.80
CA ALA A 122 -9.27 2.77 13.77
C ALA A 122 -9.21 3.49 12.42
N LYS A 123 -8.15 3.23 11.65
CA LYS A 123 -7.94 3.81 10.33
C LYS A 123 -8.29 2.81 9.22
N PRO A 124 -8.67 3.30 8.03
CA PRO A 124 -8.76 2.50 6.81
C PRO A 124 -7.47 1.73 6.52
N PHE A 125 -7.59 0.55 5.91
CA PHE A 125 -6.42 -0.17 5.40
C PHE A 125 -5.76 0.64 4.29
N LYS A 126 -4.44 0.81 4.37
CA LYS A 126 -3.65 1.50 3.37
C LYS A 126 -2.46 0.67 2.93
N VAL A 127 -2.33 0.43 1.63
CA VAL A 127 -1.16 -0.24 1.05
C VAL A 127 -0.23 0.75 0.37
N GLY A 128 1.08 0.57 0.57
CA GLY A 128 2.13 1.33 -0.11
C GLY A 128 2.77 0.52 -1.23
N LEU A 129 2.74 1.04 -2.46
CA LEU A 129 3.34 0.41 -3.63
C LEU A 129 4.67 1.12 -3.96
N ILE A 130 5.80 0.42 -3.79
CA ILE A 130 7.13 0.90 -4.23
C ILE A 130 7.27 0.59 -5.73
N GLY A 131 7.00 1.58 -6.56
CA GLY A 131 6.94 1.46 -8.01
C GLY A 131 8.16 2.03 -8.74
N GLY A 132 8.07 2.09 -10.07
CA GLY A 132 9.13 2.59 -10.94
C GLY A 132 10.16 1.53 -11.38
N LEU A 133 9.88 0.24 -11.13
CA LEU A 133 10.86 -0.85 -11.27
C LEU A 133 10.55 -1.91 -12.35
N GLY A 134 9.86 -1.65 -13.46
CA GLY A 134 9.65 -0.36 -14.13
C GLY A 134 8.29 0.32 -13.93
N PRO A 135 8.09 1.52 -14.52
CA PRO A 135 6.83 2.25 -14.48
C PRO A 135 5.62 1.46 -15.00
N ALA A 136 5.76 0.73 -16.11
CA ALA A 136 4.66 -0.05 -16.68
C ALA A 136 4.15 -1.13 -15.72
N ALA A 137 5.05 -1.86 -15.07
CA ALA A 137 4.71 -2.86 -14.05
C ALA A 137 3.99 -2.27 -12.83
N THR A 138 4.26 -1.00 -12.52
CA THR A 138 3.57 -0.28 -11.45
C THR A 138 2.11 0.00 -11.82
N VAL A 139 1.88 0.47 -13.04
CA VAL A 139 0.52 0.70 -13.57
C VAL A 139 -0.25 -0.60 -13.69
N ASP A 140 0.39 -1.65 -14.21
CA ASP A 140 -0.20 -2.99 -14.34
C ASP A 140 -0.64 -3.57 -13.00
N LEU A 141 0.20 -3.51 -11.96
CA LEU A 141 -0.20 -3.96 -10.63
C LEU A 141 -1.38 -3.14 -10.08
N TYR A 142 -1.39 -1.83 -10.30
CA TYR A 142 -2.49 -0.99 -9.83
C TYR A 142 -3.81 -1.33 -10.53
N ASP A 143 -3.81 -1.48 -11.86
CA ASP A 143 -4.99 -1.91 -12.63
C ASP A 143 -5.50 -3.29 -12.14
N LYS A 144 -4.60 -4.25 -11.90
CA LYS A 144 -4.94 -5.57 -11.36
C LYS A 144 -5.54 -5.49 -9.96
N ILE A 145 -5.04 -4.61 -9.09
CA ILE A 145 -5.64 -4.37 -7.76
C ILE A 145 -7.06 -3.83 -7.92
N VAL A 146 -7.27 -2.83 -8.78
CA VAL A 146 -8.60 -2.24 -9.02
C VAL A 146 -9.56 -3.32 -9.51
N ARG A 147 -9.18 -4.12 -10.51
CA ARG A 147 -10.01 -5.20 -11.06
C ARG A 147 -10.30 -6.32 -10.07
N ALA A 148 -9.35 -6.64 -9.19
CA ALA A 148 -9.51 -7.69 -8.19
C ALA A 148 -10.34 -7.22 -6.98
N THR A 149 -10.56 -5.91 -6.82
CA THR A 149 -11.33 -5.35 -5.69
C THR A 149 -12.83 -5.48 -5.95
N PRO A 150 -13.58 -6.17 -5.07
CA PRO A 150 -15.04 -6.26 -5.19
C PRO A 150 -15.68 -4.95 -4.70
N ALA A 151 -15.82 -3.97 -5.60
CA ALA A 151 -16.37 -2.66 -5.30
C ALA A 151 -17.48 -2.28 -6.29
N ALA A 152 -18.60 -1.75 -5.77
CA ALA A 152 -19.73 -1.23 -6.54
C ALA A 152 -19.63 0.29 -6.77
N ASN A 153 -18.77 0.99 -6.02
CA ASN A 153 -18.52 2.42 -6.13
C ASN A 153 -17.10 2.75 -5.68
N ASP A 154 -16.66 4.00 -5.91
CA ASP A 154 -15.30 4.44 -5.61
C ASP A 154 -14.93 4.29 -4.12
N GLN A 155 -15.88 4.56 -3.21
CA GLN A 155 -15.66 4.50 -1.76
C GLN A 155 -15.55 3.07 -1.24
N GLU A 156 -15.88 2.08 -2.06
CA GLU A 156 -15.66 0.67 -1.75
C GLU A 156 -14.23 0.21 -2.05
N HIS A 157 -13.41 1.00 -2.74
CA HIS A 157 -11.97 0.71 -2.84
C HIS A 157 -11.24 1.06 -1.53
N PHE A 158 -10.05 0.47 -1.31
CA PHE A 158 -9.20 0.76 -0.15
C PHE A 158 -8.09 1.77 -0.50
N LYS A 159 -7.52 2.41 0.52
CA LYS A 159 -6.47 3.41 0.33
C LYS A 159 -5.21 2.75 -0.25
N LEU A 160 -4.66 3.34 -1.32
CA LEU A 160 -3.41 2.93 -1.94
C LEU A 160 -2.59 4.18 -2.26
N VAL A 161 -1.29 4.12 -1.97
CA VAL A 161 -0.32 5.16 -2.35
C VAL A 161 0.80 4.53 -3.16
N VAL A 162 1.22 5.22 -4.23
CA VAL A 162 2.29 4.78 -5.11
C VAL A 162 3.49 5.71 -4.93
N GLU A 163 4.63 5.16 -4.52
CA GLU A 163 5.92 5.84 -4.60
C GLU A 163 6.59 5.41 -5.91
N GLN A 164 6.41 6.19 -6.97
CA GLN A 164 6.93 5.87 -8.31
C GLN A 164 8.34 6.45 -8.47
N ASN A 165 9.37 5.61 -8.30
CA ASN A 165 10.78 6.03 -8.35
C ASN A 165 11.60 5.28 -9.42
N PRO A 166 11.52 5.70 -10.70
CA PRO A 166 12.30 5.10 -11.78
C PRO A 166 13.80 5.44 -11.72
N GLN A 167 14.22 6.37 -10.87
CA GLN A 167 15.65 6.66 -10.64
C GLN A 167 16.33 5.60 -9.76
N THR A 168 15.59 4.61 -9.24
CA THR A 168 16.16 3.47 -8.52
C THR A 168 17.13 2.69 -9.44
N PRO A 169 18.41 2.51 -9.04
CA PRO A 169 19.40 1.77 -9.82
C PRO A 169 18.94 0.41 -10.33
N ASP A 170 19.51 -0.05 -11.44
CA ASP A 170 19.12 -1.34 -12.03
C ASP A 170 19.52 -2.52 -11.12
N ARG A 171 18.51 -3.31 -10.74
CA ARG A 171 18.67 -4.42 -9.80
C ARG A 171 19.53 -5.53 -10.40
N THR A 172 19.35 -5.85 -11.67
CA THR A 172 20.07 -6.96 -12.33
C THR A 172 21.54 -6.60 -12.50
N LYS A 173 21.81 -5.37 -12.95
CA LYS A 173 23.17 -4.84 -13.12
C LYS A 173 23.92 -4.79 -11.79
N CYS A 174 23.28 -4.35 -10.71
CA CYS A 174 23.87 -4.41 -9.37
C CYS A 174 24.26 -5.84 -8.99
N LEU A 175 23.32 -6.79 -9.12
CA LEU A 175 23.52 -8.18 -8.68
C LEU A 175 24.54 -8.96 -9.53
N LEU A 176 24.66 -8.65 -10.82
CA LEU A 176 25.42 -9.48 -11.77
C LEU A 176 26.65 -8.81 -12.38
N GLU A 177 26.68 -7.48 -12.42
CA GLU A 177 27.65 -6.71 -13.21
C GLU A 177 28.37 -5.64 -12.37
N GLY A 178 28.17 -5.60 -11.05
CA GLY A 178 28.77 -4.61 -10.16
C GLY A 178 28.20 -3.20 -10.34
N GLY A 179 26.94 -3.08 -10.79
CA GLY A 179 26.22 -1.81 -10.86
C GLY A 179 25.93 -1.18 -9.50
N GLU A 180 25.46 0.08 -9.53
CA GLU A 180 25.07 0.83 -8.34
C GLU A 180 23.98 0.11 -7.53
N ASP A 181 24.12 0.14 -6.20
CA ASP A 181 23.24 -0.58 -5.27
C ASP A 181 21.89 0.15 -5.07
N PRO A 182 20.74 -0.49 -5.38
CA PRO A 182 19.43 0.14 -5.24
C PRO A 182 18.91 0.22 -3.80
N THR A 183 19.61 -0.35 -2.82
CA THR A 183 19.13 -0.51 -1.43
C THR A 183 18.67 0.81 -0.81
N LEU A 184 19.44 1.89 -0.92
CA LEU A 184 19.07 3.17 -0.31
C LEU A 184 17.85 3.81 -1.00
N ALA A 185 17.73 3.71 -2.32
CA ALA A 185 16.58 4.23 -3.06
C ALA A 185 15.30 3.47 -2.69
N LEU A 186 15.37 2.14 -2.59
CA LEU A 186 14.25 1.30 -2.14
C LEU A 186 13.90 1.57 -0.67
N TYR A 187 14.91 1.71 0.19
CA TYR A 187 14.70 2.00 1.61
C TYR A 187 14.00 3.35 1.82
N ASN A 188 14.48 4.40 1.16
CA ASN A 188 13.88 5.74 1.26
C ASN A 188 12.42 5.73 0.79
N SER A 189 12.11 5.00 -0.29
CA SER A 189 10.75 4.81 -0.77
C SER A 189 9.86 4.13 0.30
N ALA A 190 10.37 3.08 0.93
CA ALA A 190 9.67 2.38 2.00
C ALA A 190 9.47 3.23 3.26
N VAL A 191 10.45 4.06 3.64
CA VAL A 191 10.37 4.98 4.78
C VAL A 191 9.27 6.02 4.55
N ARG A 192 9.17 6.60 3.35
CA ARG A 192 8.10 7.54 2.98
C ARG A 192 6.73 6.91 3.11
N LEU A 193 6.55 5.71 2.56
CA LEU A 193 5.28 4.97 2.64
C LEU A 193 4.91 4.57 4.07
N GLN A 194 5.91 4.21 4.90
CA GLN A 194 5.69 3.96 6.33
C GLN A 194 5.25 5.24 7.06
N ALA A 195 5.89 6.37 6.79
CA ALA A 195 5.51 7.67 7.36
C ALA A 195 4.10 8.10 6.92
N ASP A 196 3.69 7.70 5.71
CA ASP A 196 2.35 7.90 5.15
C ASP A 196 1.29 6.91 5.71
N GLY A 197 1.65 6.14 6.74
CA GLY A 197 0.73 5.31 7.51
C GLY A 197 0.26 4.05 6.80
N CYS A 198 1.04 3.51 5.85
CA CYS A 198 0.73 2.24 5.20
C CYS A 198 0.80 1.06 6.18
N ASP A 199 -0.15 0.14 6.07
CA ASP A 199 -0.24 -1.11 6.85
C ASP A 199 0.61 -2.24 6.25
N ALA A 200 0.88 -2.16 4.94
CA ALA A 200 1.73 -3.10 4.23
C ALA A 200 2.41 -2.43 3.03
N LEU A 201 3.57 -2.96 2.64
CA LEU A 201 4.30 -2.56 1.45
C LEU A 201 4.29 -3.66 0.38
N ILE A 202 4.20 -3.25 -0.87
CA ILE A 202 4.28 -4.13 -2.04
C ILE A 202 5.24 -3.59 -3.09
N VAL A 203 5.85 -4.50 -3.87
CA VAL A 203 6.83 -4.15 -4.89
C VAL A 203 6.53 -4.96 -6.17
N PRO A 204 6.08 -4.36 -7.27
CA PRO A 204 5.90 -5.05 -8.56
C PRO A 204 7.25 -5.23 -9.29
N CYS A 205 8.20 -5.91 -8.64
CA CYS A 205 9.49 -6.21 -9.26
C CYS A 205 10.13 -7.42 -8.59
N ASN A 206 10.24 -8.53 -9.33
CA ASN A 206 10.83 -9.76 -8.80
C ASN A 206 12.27 -9.54 -8.35
N THR A 207 13.12 -8.96 -9.20
CA THR A 207 14.54 -8.76 -8.90
C THR A 207 14.78 -7.84 -7.69
N ALA A 208 13.89 -6.88 -7.43
CA ALA A 208 13.99 -5.99 -6.26
C ALA A 208 13.80 -6.73 -4.92
N HIS A 209 13.14 -7.89 -4.93
CA HIS A 209 12.95 -8.68 -3.71
C HIS A 209 14.24 -9.32 -3.18
N ALA A 210 15.32 -9.34 -3.95
CA ALA A 210 16.64 -9.69 -3.43
C ALA A 210 17.13 -8.72 -2.34
N PHE A 211 16.64 -7.47 -2.35
CA PHE A 211 17.05 -6.41 -1.43
C PHE A 211 16.07 -6.21 -0.27
N VAL A 212 14.82 -6.65 -0.41
CA VAL A 212 13.76 -6.51 0.62
C VAL A 212 14.19 -7.03 2.02
N PRO A 213 14.91 -8.16 2.16
CA PRO A 213 15.39 -8.62 3.46
C PRO A 213 16.30 -7.62 4.18
N PHE A 214 17.05 -6.79 3.45
CA PHE A 214 17.88 -5.74 4.04
C PHE A 214 17.00 -4.61 4.59
N LEU A 215 15.95 -4.23 3.85
CA LEU A 215 15.05 -3.14 4.20
C LEU A 215 14.16 -3.49 5.40
N GLN A 216 13.53 -4.68 5.37
CA GLN A 216 12.52 -5.09 6.35
C GLN A 216 13.05 -5.05 7.79
N ARG A 217 14.35 -5.27 8.00
CA ARG A 217 15.00 -5.23 9.33
C ARG A 217 14.98 -3.85 9.98
N HIS A 218 14.77 -2.79 9.18
CA HIS A 218 14.75 -1.40 9.62
C HIS A 218 13.35 -0.78 9.54
N LEU A 219 12.33 -1.55 9.15
CA LEU A 219 10.96 -1.09 8.95
C LEU A 219 10.02 -1.82 9.90
N LYS A 220 9.01 -1.10 10.41
CA LYS A 220 7.90 -1.64 11.19
C LYS A 220 6.78 -2.14 10.29
N VAL A 221 6.58 -1.49 9.14
CA VAL A 221 5.60 -1.92 8.15
C VAL A 221 6.09 -3.21 7.47
N PRO A 222 5.24 -4.25 7.34
CA PRO A 222 5.60 -5.49 6.69
C PRO A 222 5.54 -5.38 5.15
N PHE A 223 6.36 -6.16 4.46
CA PHE A 223 6.20 -6.41 3.02
C PHE A 223 5.30 -7.61 2.75
N ILE A 224 4.36 -7.49 1.80
CA ILE A 224 3.71 -8.65 1.18
C ILE A 224 4.64 -9.15 0.08
N ASN A 225 5.29 -10.29 0.31
CA ASN A 225 6.30 -10.83 -0.59
C ASN A 225 5.66 -11.48 -1.83
N MET A 226 5.87 -10.91 -3.02
CA MET A 226 5.20 -11.38 -4.25
C MET A 226 5.57 -12.83 -4.60
N GLN A 227 6.81 -13.26 -4.35
CA GLN A 227 7.23 -14.64 -4.66
C GLN A 227 6.57 -15.64 -3.73
N GLN A 228 6.49 -15.32 -2.43
CA GLN A 228 5.82 -16.19 -1.46
C GLN A 228 4.33 -16.33 -1.81
N VAL A 229 3.66 -15.21 -2.09
CA VAL A 229 2.25 -15.21 -2.49
C VAL A 229 2.02 -16.07 -3.74
N THR A 230 2.88 -15.93 -4.75
CA THR A 230 2.82 -16.75 -5.97
C THR A 230 2.96 -18.23 -5.64
N MET A 231 3.96 -18.60 -4.83
CA MET A 231 4.19 -20.00 -4.45
C MET A 231 3.04 -20.56 -3.59
N ASP A 232 2.44 -19.76 -2.71
CA ASP A 232 1.29 -20.14 -1.91
C ASP A 232 0.07 -20.44 -2.78
N GLU A 233 -0.18 -19.64 -3.84
CA GLU A 233 -1.25 -19.91 -4.81
C GLU A 233 -1.00 -21.19 -5.61
N ILE A 234 0.24 -21.42 -6.06
CA ILE A 234 0.61 -22.67 -6.73
C ILE A 234 0.38 -23.86 -5.80
N GLN A 235 0.81 -23.74 -4.54
CA GLN A 235 0.66 -24.79 -3.54
C GLN A 235 -0.82 -25.09 -3.27
N ALA A 236 -1.66 -24.05 -3.16
CA ALA A 236 -3.09 -24.19 -2.94
C ALA A 236 -3.81 -24.86 -4.13
N LYS A 237 -3.40 -24.55 -5.37
CA LYS A 237 -4.03 -25.10 -6.59
C LYS A 237 -3.56 -26.51 -6.94
N TYR A 238 -2.26 -26.79 -6.83
CA TYR A 238 -1.65 -28.02 -7.35
C TYR A 238 -1.13 -28.98 -6.27
N GLY A 239 -1.03 -28.56 -5.01
CA GLY A 239 -0.58 -29.47 -3.97
C GLY A 239 0.83 -30.00 -4.25
N LYS A 240 1.04 -31.30 -4.03
CA LYS A 240 2.29 -32.02 -4.34
C LYS A 240 2.48 -32.31 -5.84
N SER A 241 1.47 -32.05 -6.67
CA SER A 241 1.55 -32.29 -8.11
C SER A 241 2.21 -31.14 -8.87
N ALA A 242 2.51 -30.02 -8.20
CA ALA A 242 3.18 -28.87 -8.79
C ALA A 242 4.57 -29.25 -9.31
N LYS A 243 4.83 -28.96 -10.59
CA LYS A 243 6.15 -28.97 -11.24
C LYS A 243 6.31 -27.63 -11.94
N VAL A 244 7.12 -26.77 -11.35
CA VAL A 244 7.12 -25.34 -11.69
C VAL A 244 8.27 -25.01 -12.63
N GLY A 245 7.95 -24.38 -13.76
CA GLY A 245 8.91 -23.71 -14.61
C GLY A 245 9.00 -22.22 -14.27
N LEU A 246 10.22 -21.68 -14.10
CA LEU A 246 10.44 -20.27 -13.80
C LEU A 246 10.96 -19.53 -15.03
N LEU A 247 10.11 -18.71 -15.65
CA LEU A 247 10.49 -17.79 -16.73
C LEU A 247 10.79 -16.43 -16.11
N ALA A 248 12.06 -16.09 -15.91
CA ALA A 248 12.44 -14.85 -15.22
C ALA A 248 13.75 -14.27 -15.76
N THR A 249 14.09 -13.05 -15.34
CA THR A 249 15.40 -12.47 -15.65
C THR A 249 16.53 -13.35 -15.09
N SER A 250 17.70 -13.31 -15.72
CA SER A 250 18.88 -14.02 -15.22
C SER A 250 19.28 -13.58 -13.81
N GLY A 251 19.00 -12.32 -13.43
CA GLY A 251 19.18 -11.84 -12.05
C GLY A 251 18.24 -12.53 -11.06
N THR A 252 16.96 -12.64 -11.40
CA THR A 252 15.96 -13.39 -10.59
C THR A 252 16.36 -14.86 -10.42
N VAL A 253 16.78 -15.52 -11.50
CA VAL A 253 17.19 -16.93 -11.46
C VAL A 253 18.44 -17.11 -10.59
N LYS A 254 19.49 -16.29 -10.81
CA LYS A 254 20.77 -16.39 -10.09
C LYS A 254 20.67 -16.06 -8.61
N THR A 255 19.81 -15.13 -8.21
CA THR A 255 19.60 -14.80 -6.79
C THR A 255 18.88 -15.91 -6.02
N GLY A 256 18.17 -16.80 -6.70
CA GLY A 256 17.45 -17.91 -6.08
C GLY A 256 16.24 -17.49 -5.23
N ILE A 257 15.73 -16.26 -5.38
CA ILE A 257 14.63 -15.73 -4.55
C ILE A 257 13.34 -16.58 -4.63
N TYR A 258 13.13 -17.27 -5.76
CA TYR A 258 12.06 -18.25 -5.94
C TYR A 258 12.50 -19.66 -5.53
N SER A 259 13.68 -20.12 -5.97
CA SER A 259 14.13 -21.50 -5.71
C SER A 259 14.31 -21.79 -4.22
N VAL A 260 14.76 -20.83 -3.42
CA VAL A 260 14.83 -20.96 -1.95
C VAL A 260 13.45 -21.21 -1.34
N LYS A 261 12.41 -20.50 -1.80
CA LYS A 261 11.03 -20.69 -1.31
C LYS A 261 10.45 -22.01 -1.78
N SER A 262 10.64 -22.32 -3.07
CA SER A 262 10.21 -23.58 -3.66
C SER A 262 10.80 -24.78 -2.93
N LEU A 263 12.10 -24.72 -2.60
CA LEU A 263 12.79 -25.75 -1.83
C LEU A 263 12.22 -25.88 -0.42
N ALA A 264 12.01 -24.77 0.28
CA ALA A 264 11.42 -24.75 1.62
C ALA A 264 9.98 -25.32 1.64
N MET A 265 9.24 -25.18 0.54
CA MET A 265 7.88 -25.72 0.37
C MET A 265 7.86 -27.14 -0.19
N GLY A 266 9.02 -27.71 -0.56
CA GLY A 266 9.09 -29.04 -1.19
C GLY A 266 8.48 -29.08 -2.60
N ILE A 267 8.40 -27.95 -3.29
CA ILE A 267 7.85 -27.83 -4.65
C ILE A 267 9.02 -27.92 -5.65
N PRO A 268 9.01 -28.89 -6.59
CA PRO A 268 9.98 -28.94 -7.68
C PRO A 268 9.89 -27.70 -8.57
N MET A 269 11.03 -27.03 -8.77
CA MET A 269 11.14 -25.87 -9.66
C MET A 269 12.40 -25.96 -10.52
N VAL A 270 12.26 -25.56 -11.78
CA VAL A 270 13.37 -25.50 -12.75
C VAL A 270 13.28 -24.20 -13.57
N ALA A 271 14.43 -23.63 -13.88
CA ALA A 271 14.56 -22.51 -14.82
C ALA A 271 15.12 -23.03 -16.16
N PRO A 272 14.96 -22.29 -17.27
CA PRO A 272 15.51 -22.70 -18.56
C PRO A 272 17.03 -22.91 -18.52
N ASP A 273 17.55 -23.75 -19.42
CA ASP A 273 18.99 -23.81 -19.65
C ASP A 273 19.51 -22.53 -20.33
N GLN A 274 20.81 -22.43 -20.54
CA GLN A 274 21.41 -21.18 -21.03
C GLN A 274 20.82 -20.70 -22.38
N PRO A 275 20.73 -21.51 -23.45
CA PRO A 275 20.12 -21.06 -24.70
C PRO A 275 18.69 -20.56 -24.55
N HIS A 276 17.85 -21.25 -23.76
CA HIS A 276 16.45 -20.84 -23.57
C HIS A 276 16.32 -19.66 -22.60
N GLN A 277 17.23 -19.52 -21.63
CA GLN A 277 17.30 -18.36 -20.75
C GLN A 277 17.67 -17.09 -21.54
N GLU A 278 18.51 -17.21 -22.57
CA GLU A 278 18.79 -16.12 -23.51
C GLU A 278 17.54 -15.70 -24.31
N LEU A 279 16.66 -16.64 -24.66
CA LEU A 279 15.35 -16.33 -25.27
C LEU A 279 14.47 -15.53 -24.30
N VAL A 280 14.35 -15.96 -23.04
CA VAL A 280 13.60 -15.21 -22.02
C VAL A 280 14.16 -13.80 -21.84
N MET A 281 15.49 -13.66 -21.77
CA MET A 281 16.13 -12.35 -21.67
C MET A 281 15.87 -11.48 -22.90
N ARG A 282 15.85 -12.06 -24.11
CA ARG A 282 15.54 -11.35 -25.36
C ARG A 282 14.06 -10.96 -25.45
N ALA A 283 13.14 -11.81 -24.97
CA ALA A 283 11.73 -11.48 -24.86
C ALA A 283 11.49 -10.28 -23.94
N ILE A 284 12.30 -10.12 -22.88
CA ILE A 284 12.19 -9.01 -21.93
C ILE A 284 12.91 -7.75 -22.44
N TYR A 285 14.19 -7.86 -22.80
CA TYR A 285 15.11 -6.73 -23.05
C TYR A 285 15.55 -6.55 -24.50
N GLY A 286 15.23 -7.50 -25.38
CA GLY A 286 15.66 -7.44 -26.78
C GLY A 286 15.11 -6.21 -27.51
N PRO A 287 15.62 -5.89 -28.71
CA PRO A 287 15.16 -4.75 -29.50
C PRO A 287 13.67 -4.85 -29.87
N LYS A 288 13.11 -6.06 -29.88
CA LYS A 288 11.67 -6.35 -30.02
C LYS A 288 11.08 -6.98 -28.76
N GLY A 289 11.61 -6.64 -27.59
CA GLY A 289 11.18 -7.15 -26.29
C GLY A 289 10.09 -6.31 -25.62
N ALA A 290 9.51 -6.83 -24.54
CA ALA A 290 8.45 -6.17 -23.78
C ALA A 290 8.87 -4.80 -23.24
N LYS A 291 10.11 -4.62 -22.78
CA LYS A 291 10.60 -3.31 -22.31
C LYS A 291 10.76 -2.28 -23.42
N ALA A 292 10.86 -2.71 -24.67
CA ALA A 292 10.86 -1.83 -25.84
C ALA A 292 9.44 -1.54 -26.37
N GLY A 293 8.39 -2.00 -25.67
CA GLY A 293 6.99 -1.77 -26.02
C GLY A 293 6.36 -2.84 -26.90
N PHE A 294 7.05 -3.97 -27.14
CA PHE A 294 6.52 -5.07 -27.95
C PHE A 294 5.94 -6.18 -27.10
N THR A 295 4.68 -6.53 -27.32
CA THR A 295 3.97 -7.59 -26.57
C THR A 295 3.64 -8.83 -27.41
N ASP A 296 3.97 -8.80 -28.70
CA ASP A 296 3.73 -9.90 -29.64
C ASP A 296 4.86 -10.01 -30.69
N GLY A 297 4.81 -11.04 -31.54
CA GLY A 297 5.86 -11.36 -32.50
C GLY A 297 7.06 -12.01 -31.81
N GLN A 298 8.28 -11.49 -32.08
CA GLN A 298 9.51 -12.15 -31.64
C GLN A 298 9.59 -12.38 -30.13
N CYS A 299 9.16 -11.42 -29.29
CA CYS A 299 9.20 -11.60 -27.84
C CYS A 299 8.27 -12.73 -27.37
N ARG A 300 7.13 -12.89 -28.03
CA ARG A 300 6.17 -13.97 -27.75
C ARG A 300 6.70 -15.31 -28.21
N GLU A 301 7.26 -15.39 -29.41
CA GLU A 301 7.90 -16.60 -29.95
C GLU A 301 9.06 -17.08 -29.07
N ASP A 302 9.93 -16.15 -28.65
CA ASP A 302 11.07 -16.43 -27.78
C ASP A 302 10.61 -16.97 -26.41
N LEU A 303 9.60 -16.33 -25.82
CA LEU A 303 9.06 -16.72 -24.52
C LEU A 303 8.36 -18.09 -24.59
N LEU A 304 7.58 -18.33 -25.63
CA LEU A 304 6.93 -19.63 -25.86
C LEU A 304 7.94 -20.74 -26.09
N SER A 305 9.00 -20.50 -26.86
CA SER A 305 10.07 -21.49 -27.06
C SER A 305 10.72 -21.91 -25.74
N ALA A 306 10.96 -20.95 -24.83
CA ALA A 306 11.48 -21.26 -23.49
C ALA A 306 10.44 -21.98 -22.61
N ALA A 307 9.15 -21.65 -22.74
CA ALA A 307 8.07 -22.33 -22.04
C ALA A 307 7.92 -23.78 -22.50
N GLU A 308 7.92 -24.03 -23.80
CA GLU A 308 7.86 -25.36 -24.42
C GLU A 308 9.01 -26.24 -23.93
N TYR A 309 10.24 -25.71 -23.91
CA TYR A 309 11.38 -26.41 -23.32
C TYR A 309 11.13 -26.89 -21.89
N LEU A 310 10.61 -26.02 -21.01
CA LEU A 310 10.33 -26.38 -19.62
C LEU A 310 9.25 -27.46 -19.52
N VAL A 311 8.25 -27.43 -20.40
CA VAL A 311 7.14 -28.38 -20.42
C VAL A 311 7.58 -29.74 -20.98
N GLU A 312 8.27 -29.76 -22.12
CA GLU A 312 8.71 -30.99 -22.78
C GLU A 312 9.81 -31.69 -22.00
N LYS A 313 10.84 -30.94 -21.59
CA LYS A 313 12.04 -31.52 -20.99
C LYS A 313 11.86 -31.87 -19.52
N HIS A 314 11.13 -31.03 -18.78
CA HIS A 314 10.99 -31.16 -17.33
C HIS A 314 9.58 -31.52 -16.87
N GLY A 315 8.60 -31.54 -17.78
CA GLY A 315 7.22 -31.87 -17.44
C GLY A 315 6.57 -30.85 -16.53
N CYS A 316 6.95 -29.57 -16.66
CA CYS A 316 6.33 -28.49 -15.89
C CYS A 316 4.83 -28.41 -16.22
N ASN A 317 3.99 -28.34 -15.19
CA ASN A 317 2.54 -28.13 -15.33
C ASN A 317 2.09 -26.75 -14.84
N VAL A 318 3.02 -25.96 -14.31
CA VAL A 318 2.83 -24.56 -13.95
C VAL A 318 4.03 -23.75 -14.43
N LEU A 319 3.81 -22.59 -15.04
CA LEU A 319 4.85 -21.66 -15.45
C LEU A 319 4.69 -20.32 -14.75
N ILE A 320 5.71 -19.87 -14.04
CA ILE A 320 5.73 -18.54 -13.40
C ILE A 320 6.28 -17.51 -14.39
N LEU A 321 5.52 -16.44 -14.59
CA LEU A 321 5.96 -15.23 -15.28
C LEU A 321 6.79 -14.35 -14.32
N GLY A 322 8.00 -14.80 -13.98
CA GLY A 322 8.90 -14.25 -12.96
C GLY A 322 9.58 -12.92 -13.32
N CYS A 323 9.08 -12.20 -14.33
CA CYS A 323 9.39 -10.81 -14.62
C CYS A 323 8.08 -10.09 -14.94
N THR A 324 7.84 -8.92 -14.36
CA THR A 324 6.55 -8.23 -14.41
C THR A 324 6.18 -7.69 -15.80
N GLU A 325 7.11 -7.73 -16.76
CA GLU A 325 6.84 -7.47 -18.18
C GLU A 325 6.34 -8.70 -18.96
N LEU A 326 6.56 -9.92 -18.47
CA LEU A 326 6.12 -11.15 -19.15
C LEU A 326 4.58 -11.30 -19.18
N PRO A 327 3.82 -10.87 -18.16
CA PRO A 327 2.36 -10.81 -18.21
C PRO A 327 1.81 -9.90 -19.32
N LEU A 328 2.63 -9.04 -19.93
CA LEU A 328 2.24 -8.26 -21.10
C LEU A 328 2.30 -9.09 -22.39
N ILE A 329 2.99 -10.24 -22.38
CA ILE A 329 3.17 -11.15 -23.52
C ILE A 329 2.26 -12.37 -23.41
N LEU A 330 2.17 -12.96 -22.21
CA LEU A 330 1.35 -14.13 -21.92
C LEU A 330 0.42 -13.82 -20.74
N ASP A 331 -0.87 -14.09 -20.93
CA ASP A 331 -1.86 -13.93 -19.86
C ASP A 331 -1.76 -15.04 -18.81
N GLU A 332 -2.20 -14.74 -17.59
CA GLU A 332 -2.45 -15.76 -16.57
C GLU A 332 -3.64 -16.64 -16.98
N GLY A 333 -3.50 -17.96 -16.84
CA GLY A 333 -4.55 -18.90 -17.21
C GLY A 333 -4.04 -20.28 -17.63
N ASP A 334 -4.96 -21.19 -17.91
CA ASP A 334 -4.63 -22.47 -18.52
C ASP A 334 -4.33 -22.26 -20.02
N MET A 335 -3.20 -22.78 -20.48
CA MET A 335 -2.72 -22.65 -21.86
C MET A 335 -2.25 -24.01 -22.39
N GLU A 336 -2.44 -24.24 -23.70
CA GLU A 336 -1.83 -25.37 -24.39
C GLU A 336 -0.40 -25.04 -24.80
N ILE A 337 0.58 -25.72 -24.20
CA ILE A 337 2.02 -25.55 -24.47
C ILE A 337 2.62 -26.94 -24.70
N ALA A 338 3.29 -27.13 -25.83
CA ALA A 338 3.85 -28.42 -26.24
C ALA A 338 2.87 -29.60 -26.13
N GLY A 339 1.60 -29.37 -26.53
CA GLY A 339 0.53 -30.37 -26.51
C GLY A 339 0.05 -30.78 -25.10
N ARG A 340 0.27 -29.93 -24.09
CA ARG A 340 -0.21 -30.12 -22.72
C ARG A 340 -0.88 -28.86 -22.20
N THR A 341 -1.94 -29.04 -21.42
CA THR A 341 -2.51 -27.96 -20.61
C THR A 341 -1.59 -27.63 -19.45
N VAL A 342 -1.14 -26.38 -19.39
CA VAL A 342 -0.20 -25.83 -18.41
C VAL A 342 -0.79 -24.53 -17.86
N PHE A 343 -0.73 -24.35 -16.54
CA PHE A 343 -1.20 -23.10 -15.96
C PHE A 343 -0.07 -22.07 -15.90
N VAL A 344 -0.27 -20.95 -16.57
CA VAL A 344 0.61 -19.80 -16.48
C VAL A 344 0.13 -18.94 -15.33
N ILE A 345 1.01 -18.63 -14.37
CA ILE A 345 0.71 -17.78 -13.23
C ILE A 345 1.48 -16.46 -13.32
N ASP A 346 0.76 -15.37 -13.08
CA ASP A 346 1.33 -14.03 -13.02
C ASP A 346 1.53 -13.59 -11.56
N PRO A 347 2.79 -13.45 -11.10
CA PRO A 347 3.09 -12.94 -9.77
C PRO A 347 2.48 -11.57 -9.44
N THR A 348 2.26 -10.71 -10.43
CA THR A 348 1.62 -9.41 -10.24
C THR A 348 0.13 -9.57 -9.91
N SER A 349 -0.56 -10.45 -10.64
CA SER A 349 -1.97 -10.80 -10.37
C SER A 349 -2.14 -11.49 -9.01
N ALA A 350 -1.25 -12.42 -8.67
CA ALA A 350 -1.24 -13.08 -7.36
C ALA A 350 -1.05 -12.06 -6.21
N LEU A 351 -0.10 -11.13 -6.37
CA LEU A 351 0.12 -10.04 -5.41
C LEU A 351 -1.11 -9.14 -5.28
N ALA A 352 -1.75 -8.77 -6.39
CA ALA A 352 -2.97 -7.96 -6.38
C ALA A 352 -4.09 -8.64 -5.57
N ARG A 353 -4.39 -9.91 -5.86
CA ARG A 353 -5.38 -10.70 -5.11
C ARG A 353 -5.07 -10.76 -3.62
N LYS A 354 -3.80 -10.95 -3.25
CA LYS A 354 -3.39 -10.99 -1.85
C LYS A 354 -3.60 -9.67 -1.13
N VAL A 355 -3.28 -8.54 -1.79
CA VAL A 355 -3.48 -7.20 -1.21
C VAL A 355 -4.96 -6.93 -0.97
N VAL A 356 -5.82 -7.23 -1.95
CA VAL A 356 -7.27 -7.10 -1.81
C VAL A 356 -7.77 -7.95 -0.65
N LYS A 357 -7.32 -9.22 -0.54
CA LYS A 357 -7.67 -10.09 0.58
C LYS A 357 -7.28 -9.49 1.92
N CYS A 358 -6.09 -8.90 2.04
CA CYS A 358 -5.66 -8.24 3.27
C CYS A 358 -6.51 -7.00 3.60
N ALA A 359 -6.95 -6.24 2.60
CA ALA A 359 -7.85 -5.10 2.79
C ALA A 359 -9.23 -5.56 3.29
N GLU A 360 -9.82 -6.58 2.67
CA GLU A 360 -11.10 -7.18 3.09
C GLU A 360 -11.01 -7.77 4.50
N GLU A 361 -9.93 -8.49 4.83
CA GLU A 361 -9.68 -8.99 6.18
C GLU A 361 -9.53 -7.85 7.20
N SER A 362 -8.93 -6.72 6.81
CA SER A 362 -8.82 -5.54 7.67
C SER A 362 -10.18 -4.92 7.93
N PHE A 363 -10.97 -4.72 6.87
CA PHE A 363 -12.33 -4.18 6.95
C PHE A 363 -13.25 -5.06 7.82
N ALA A 364 -13.20 -6.38 7.62
CA ALA A 364 -13.99 -7.32 8.42
C ALA A 364 -13.65 -7.26 9.93
N ARG A 365 -12.41 -6.91 10.30
CA ARG A 365 -12.00 -6.75 11.70
C ARG A 365 -12.33 -5.39 12.28
N SER A 366 -12.13 -4.30 11.52
CA SER A 366 -12.24 -2.93 12.04
C SER A 366 -13.61 -2.30 11.81
N GLY A 367 -14.36 -2.74 10.81
CA GLY A 367 -15.54 -2.05 10.30
C GLY A 367 -15.23 -0.71 9.61
N VAL A 368 -13.95 -0.37 9.42
CA VAL A 368 -13.49 0.88 8.81
C VAL A 368 -12.92 0.59 7.43
N ARG A 369 -13.57 1.13 6.39
CA ARG A 369 -13.16 0.97 5.00
C ARG A 369 -12.24 2.11 4.54
#